data_AF-A0A1X7VJA0-F1
#
_entry.id   AF-A0A1X7VJA0-F1
#
_cell.length_a   1.000
_cell.length_b   1.000
_cell.length_c   1.000
_cell.angle_alpha   90.00
_cell.angle_beta   90.00
_cell.angle_gamma   90.00
#
_symmetry.space_group_name_H-M   'P 1'
#
loop_
_entity.id
_entity.type
_entity.pdbx_description
1 polymer ?
#
loop_
_entity_poly.entity_id
_entity_poly.type
_entity_poly.pdbx_seq_one_letter_code
_entity_poly.pdbx_strand_id
1 'polypeptide(L)'
;MLERIKEQIDPIRIVLGNDRKASHLLPTWQDCDVIDSVLVVLSPMEQLTDLLSSNKRVTCSAIKPLLKHIFDNILSDKEEDRTLTQKMKATIKQDLQNRYSDTEINSFLDLCSFLDPRFKGQYASIEESGFSAYLHEELKQSGALNDDSSRPTSTQSEEPPLKKGKFSQVFGQTNIGTQL
;
A
#
# COMPACT_ATOMS: atom_id res chain seq x y z
N MET A 1 -20.27 5.00 -4.03
CA MET A 1 -21.73 4.81 -3.79
C MET A 1 -22.14 5.35 -2.42
N LEU A 2 -21.52 4.89 -1.32
CA LEU A 2 -21.85 5.34 0.04
C LEU A 2 -21.61 6.85 0.26
N GLU A 3 -20.52 7.41 -0.26
CA GLU A 3 -20.28 8.87 -0.22
C GLU A 3 -21.42 9.65 -0.88
N ARG A 4 -21.86 9.18 -2.05
CA ARG A 4 -22.99 9.79 -2.78
C ARG A 4 -24.30 9.70 -2.02
N ILE A 5 -24.55 8.61 -1.30
CA ILE A 5 -25.73 8.48 -0.42
C ILE A 5 -25.66 9.49 0.73
N LYS A 6 -24.47 9.67 1.33
CA LYS A 6 -24.23 10.66 2.37
C LYS A 6 -24.45 12.09 1.85
N GLU A 7 -23.90 12.42 0.69
CA GLU A 7 -24.07 13.73 0.05
C GLU A 7 -25.53 14.05 -0.30
N GLN A 8 -26.29 13.04 -0.71
CA GLN A 8 -27.66 13.19 -1.16
C GLN A 8 -28.71 12.84 -0.08
N ILE A 9 -28.31 12.77 1.19
CA ILE A 9 -29.17 12.30 2.27
C ILE A 9 -30.43 13.16 2.45
N ASP A 10 -30.31 14.48 2.29
CA ASP A 10 -31.44 15.41 2.41
C ASP A 10 -32.43 15.27 1.23
N PRO A 11 -31.98 15.29 -0.04
CA PRO A 11 -32.85 14.93 -1.17
C PRO A 11 -33.55 13.58 -0.99
N ILE A 12 -32.83 12.55 -0.52
CA ILE A 12 -33.38 11.21 -0.30
C ILE A 12 -34.50 11.28 0.76
N ARG A 13 -34.28 11.98 1.88
CA ARG A 13 -35.28 12.16 2.94
C ARG A 13 -36.53 12.89 2.45
N ILE A 14 -36.38 13.91 1.61
CA ILE A 14 -37.51 14.65 1.03
C ILE A 14 -38.34 13.74 0.12
N VAL A 15 -37.69 13.03 -0.80
CA VAL A 15 -38.39 12.17 -1.76
C VAL A 15 -39.08 11.00 -1.07
N LEU A 16 -38.39 10.32 -0.16
CA LEU A 16 -38.96 9.19 0.60
C LEU A 16 -40.00 9.63 1.63
N GLY A 17 -39.87 10.83 2.19
CA GLY A 17 -40.84 11.40 3.14
C GLY A 17 -42.18 11.73 2.49
N ASN A 18 -42.18 12.04 1.19
CA ASN A 18 -43.39 12.32 0.42
C ASN A 18 -44.15 11.04 0.01
N ASP A 19 -43.51 9.86 0.05
CA ASP A 19 -44.15 8.58 -0.24
C ASP A 19 -44.44 7.78 1.05
N ARG A 20 -45.72 7.69 1.40
CA ARG A 20 -46.18 6.96 2.59
C ARG A 20 -45.84 5.46 2.57
N LYS A 21 -45.64 4.85 1.40
CA LYS A 21 -45.22 3.44 1.30
C LYS A 21 -43.73 3.27 1.58
N ALA A 22 -42.92 4.27 1.25
CA ALA A 22 -41.47 4.25 1.40
C ALA A 22 -40.97 4.92 2.70
N SER A 23 -41.87 5.43 3.54
CA SER A 23 -41.52 6.11 4.79
C SER A 23 -40.68 5.26 5.76
N HIS A 24 -40.79 3.93 5.68
CA HIS A 24 -40.01 3.00 6.49
C HIS A 24 -38.53 2.88 6.06
N LEU A 25 -38.16 3.45 4.90
CA LEU A 25 -36.79 3.49 4.36
C LEU A 25 -36.08 4.82 4.65
N LEU A 26 -36.69 5.72 5.41
CA LEU A 26 -36.10 7.00 5.74
C LEU A 26 -34.80 6.80 6.52
N PRO A 27 -33.65 7.27 6.00
CA PRO A 27 -32.37 7.11 6.67
C PRO A 27 -32.37 7.83 8.01
N THR A 28 -32.18 7.07 9.08
CA THR A 28 -32.06 7.59 10.43
C THR A 28 -30.68 8.23 10.64
N TRP A 29 -30.49 8.90 11.78
CA TRP A 29 -29.18 9.39 12.17
C TRP A 29 -28.18 8.24 12.42
N GLN A 30 -28.66 7.10 12.94
CA GLN A 30 -27.85 5.89 13.15
C GLN A 30 -27.34 5.32 11.83
N ASP A 31 -28.17 5.32 10.79
CA ASP A 31 -27.76 4.89 9.45
C ASP A 31 -26.64 5.79 8.90
N CYS A 32 -26.73 7.09 9.14
CA CYS A 32 -25.69 8.05 8.74
C CYS A 32 -24.38 7.80 9.50
N ASP A 33 -24.45 7.53 10.80
CA ASP A 33 -23.28 7.17 11.62
C ASP A 33 -22.61 5.88 11.16
N VAL A 34 -23.39 4.88 10.74
CA VAL A 34 -22.86 3.63 10.17
C VAL A 34 -22.17 3.92 8.83
N ILE A 35 -22.79 4.71 7.96
CA ILE A 35 -22.19 5.11 6.67
C ILE A 35 -20.85 5.82 6.92
N ASP A 36 -20.80 6.76 7.87
CA ASP A 36 -19.57 7.48 8.22
C ASP A 36 -18.49 6.54 8.74
N SER A 37 -18.85 5.60 9.62
CA SER A 37 -17.93 4.61 10.17
C SER A 37 -17.27 3.75 9.08
N VAL A 38 -18.06 3.37 8.07
CA VAL A 38 -17.62 2.58 6.91
C VAL A 38 -16.73 3.41 5.98
N LEU A 39 -17.13 4.67 5.70
CA LEU A 39 -16.38 5.57 4.82
C LEU A 39 -14.98 5.89 5.34
N VAL A 40 -14.81 6.01 6.66
CA VAL A 40 -13.49 6.21 7.29
C VAL A 40 -12.49 5.11 6.89
N VAL A 41 -12.96 3.87 6.73
CA VAL A 41 -12.12 2.73 6.35
C VAL A 41 -11.98 2.61 4.84
N LEU A 42 -13.07 2.79 4.09
CA LEU A 42 -13.08 2.54 2.65
C LEU A 42 -12.48 3.67 1.80
N SER A 43 -12.60 4.94 2.22
CA SER A 43 -12.05 6.07 1.48
C SER A 43 -10.52 5.98 1.25
N PRO A 44 -9.67 5.70 2.27
CA PRO A 44 -8.24 5.51 2.02
C PRO A 44 -7.92 4.24 1.21
N MET A 45 -8.77 3.21 1.27
CA MET A 45 -8.62 1.99 0.46
C MET A 45 -8.96 2.23 -1.02
N GLU A 46 -9.95 3.08 -1.30
CA GLU A 46 -10.27 3.54 -2.65
C GLU A 46 -9.09 4.31 -3.25
N GLN A 47 -8.55 5.30 -2.53
CA GLN A 47 -7.39 6.08 -2.98
C GLN A 47 -6.17 5.19 -3.25
N LEU A 48 -5.93 4.19 -2.39
CA LEU A 48 -4.87 3.22 -2.59
C LEU A 48 -5.11 2.37 -3.85
N THR A 49 -6.35 1.94 -4.06
CA THR A 49 -6.73 1.15 -5.24
C THR A 49 -6.53 1.96 -6.51
N ASP A 50 -6.99 3.21 -6.55
CA ASP A 50 -6.79 4.12 -7.69
C ASP A 50 -5.30 4.34 -7.96
N LEU A 51 -4.51 4.56 -6.92
CA LEU A 51 -3.05 4.70 -7.06
C LEU A 51 -2.43 3.46 -7.69
N LEU A 52 -2.77 2.27 -7.19
CA LEU A 52 -2.25 1.01 -7.71
C LEU A 52 -2.72 0.73 -9.13
N SER A 53 -3.99 0.99 -9.44
CA SER A 53 -4.58 0.83 -10.77
C SER A 53 -4.02 1.83 -11.79
N SER A 54 -3.61 3.02 -11.34
CA SER A 54 -2.98 4.02 -12.21
C SER A 54 -1.53 3.67 -12.59
N ASN A 55 -0.89 2.77 -11.83
CA ASN A 55 0.52 2.46 -12.01
C ASN A 55 0.71 1.44 -13.13
N LYS A 56 1.42 1.84 -14.21
CA LYS A 56 1.68 0.98 -15.37
C LYS A 56 2.55 -0.24 -15.06
N ARG A 57 3.31 -0.22 -13.96
CA ARG A 57 4.20 -1.31 -13.53
C ARG A 57 4.19 -1.42 -12.01
N VAL A 58 3.35 -2.32 -11.50
CA VAL A 58 3.41 -2.74 -10.09
C VAL A 58 4.49 -3.80 -9.96
N THR A 59 5.47 -3.56 -9.08
CA THR A 59 6.59 -4.48 -8.84
C THR A 59 6.38 -5.22 -7.52
N CYS A 60 6.76 -6.50 -7.45
CA CYS A 60 6.68 -7.29 -6.21
C CYS A 60 7.44 -6.64 -5.04
N SER A 61 8.50 -5.89 -5.35
CA SER A 61 9.28 -5.10 -4.40
C SER A 61 8.49 -4.02 -3.66
N ALA A 62 7.38 -3.54 -4.22
CA ALA A 62 6.56 -2.50 -3.58
C ALA A 62 5.54 -3.08 -2.59
N ILE A 63 5.31 -4.41 -2.60
CA ILE A 63 4.26 -5.04 -1.81
C ILE A 63 4.53 -4.90 -0.31
N LYS A 64 5.76 -5.12 0.17
CA LYS A 64 6.09 -4.92 1.60
C LYS A 64 5.96 -3.46 2.05
N PRO A 65 6.56 -2.48 1.34
CA PRO A 65 6.34 -1.07 1.64
C PRO A 65 4.86 -0.70 1.70
N LEU A 66 4.04 -1.21 0.77
CA LEU A 66 2.60 -0.96 0.74
C LEU A 66 1.89 -1.60 1.93
N LEU A 67 2.15 -2.86 2.25
CA LEU A 67 1.56 -3.54 3.40
C LEU A 67 1.87 -2.82 4.71
N LYS A 68 3.13 -2.41 4.90
CA LYS A 68 3.55 -1.63 6.06
C LYS A 68 2.78 -0.30 6.13
N HIS A 69 2.67 0.41 5.00
CA HIS A 69 1.90 1.65 4.95
C HIS A 69 0.43 1.45 5.31
N ILE A 70 -0.22 0.40 4.80
CA ILE A 70 -1.61 0.05 5.10
C ILE A 70 -1.79 -0.23 6.61
N PHE A 71 -0.92 -1.04 7.20
CA PHE A 71 -1.04 -1.41 8.62
C PHE A 71 -0.77 -0.24 9.56
N ASP A 72 0.24 0.58 9.27
CA ASP A 72 0.67 1.63 10.18
C ASP A 72 -0.19 2.90 10.06
N ASN A 73 -0.68 3.23 8.85
CA ASN A 73 -1.35 4.51 8.61
C ASN A 73 -2.86 4.41 8.36
N ILE A 74 -3.33 3.30 7.78
CA ILE A 74 -4.74 3.17 7.38
C ILE A 74 -5.53 2.31 8.37
N LEU A 75 -4.97 1.15 8.73
CA LEU A 75 -5.59 0.18 9.63
C LEU A 75 -5.11 0.31 11.09
N SER A 76 -4.37 1.36 11.41
CA SER A 76 -4.05 1.69 12.79
C SER A 76 -5.29 2.18 13.54
N ASP A 77 -5.43 1.71 14.77
CA ASP A 77 -6.52 2.12 15.64
C ASP A 77 -6.30 3.57 16.10
N LYS A 78 -7.32 4.40 15.94
CA LYS A 78 -7.35 5.77 16.44
C LYS A 78 -8.30 5.83 17.62
N GLU A 79 -7.99 6.65 18.63
CA GLU A 79 -8.83 6.79 19.83
C GLU A 79 -10.26 7.26 19.49
N GLU A 80 -10.42 8.00 18.40
CA GLU A 80 -11.71 8.50 17.91
C GLU A 80 -12.51 7.47 17.08
N ASP A 81 -11.93 6.31 16.80
CA ASP A 81 -12.60 5.31 15.96
C ASP A 81 -13.79 4.70 16.70
N ARG A 82 -14.93 4.65 16.00
CA ARG A 82 -16.12 3.93 16.47
C ARG A 82 -15.87 2.42 16.47
N THR A 83 -16.65 1.68 17.27
CA THR A 83 -16.55 0.22 17.41
C THR A 83 -16.65 -0.53 16.09
N LEU A 84 -17.53 -0.09 15.18
CA LEU A 84 -17.65 -0.66 13.84
C LEU A 84 -16.38 -0.44 13.01
N THR A 85 -15.82 0.77 13.03
CA THR A 85 -14.58 1.12 12.32
C THR A 85 -13.41 0.26 12.81
N GLN A 86 -13.24 0.11 14.13
CA GLN A 86 -12.21 -0.75 14.73
C GLN A 86 -12.37 -2.21 14.28
N LYS A 87 -13.60 -2.74 14.34
CA LYS A 87 -13.89 -4.12 13.91
C LYS A 87 -13.59 -4.34 12.42
N MET A 88 -13.93 -3.37 11.57
CA MET A 88 -13.61 -3.43 10.14
C MET A 88 -12.10 -3.40 9.91
N LYS A 89 -11.37 -2.48 10.54
CA LYS A 89 -9.90 -2.39 10.45
C LYS A 89 -9.24 -3.70 10.89
N ALA A 90 -9.67 -4.26 12.02
CA ALA A 90 -9.17 -5.54 12.53
C ALA A 90 -9.44 -6.69 11.54
N THR A 91 -10.64 -6.75 10.97
CA THR A 91 -11.02 -7.79 10.00
C THR A 91 -10.16 -7.70 8.73
N ILE A 92 -9.99 -6.49 8.17
CA ILE A 92 -9.15 -6.28 6.98
C ILE A 92 -7.69 -6.60 7.30
N LYS A 93 -7.19 -6.18 8.47
CA LYS A 93 -5.83 -6.45 8.92
C LYS A 93 -5.57 -7.95 9.01
N GLN A 94 -6.49 -8.69 9.61
CA GLN A 94 -6.41 -10.14 9.71
C GLN A 94 -6.45 -10.81 8.33
N ASP A 95 -7.32 -10.38 7.42
CA ASP A 95 -7.37 -10.93 6.05
C ASP A 95 -6.03 -10.72 5.32
N LEU A 96 -5.47 -9.51 5.38
CA LEU A 96 -4.18 -9.21 4.77
C LEU A 96 -3.03 -10.01 5.41
N GLN A 97 -3.00 -10.12 6.73
CA GLN A 97 -2.01 -10.94 7.43
C GLN A 97 -2.09 -12.42 7.00
N ASN A 98 -3.31 -12.96 6.86
CA ASN A 98 -3.50 -14.33 6.41
C ASN A 98 -3.02 -14.54 4.97
N ARG A 99 -3.31 -13.60 4.05
CA ARG A 99 -2.86 -13.69 2.64
C ARG A 99 -1.34 -13.68 2.49
N TYR A 100 -0.62 -13.00 3.39
CA TYR A 100 0.85 -12.90 3.38
C TYR A 100 1.51 -13.65 4.54
N SER A 101 0.82 -14.67 5.07
CA SER A 101 1.30 -15.48 6.20
C SER A 101 2.32 -16.54 5.81
N ASP A 102 2.35 -16.93 4.54
CA ASP A 102 3.29 -17.92 4.01
C ASP A 102 4.73 -17.38 4.08
N THR A 103 5.60 -18.12 4.77
CA THR A 103 7.00 -17.79 4.98
C THR A 103 7.79 -17.71 3.68
N GLU A 104 7.51 -18.55 2.69
CA GLU A 104 8.21 -18.53 1.39
C GLU A 104 7.85 -17.27 0.61
N ILE A 105 6.56 -16.93 0.55
CA ILE A 105 6.08 -15.69 -0.07
C ILE A 105 6.68 -14.48 0.66
N ASN A 106 6.69 -14.51 1.99
CA ASN A 106 7.22 -13.41 2.80
C ASN A 106 8.72 -13.19 2.53
N SER A 107 9.51 -14.26 2.51
CA SER A 107 10.95 -14.23 2.21
C SER A 107 11.22 -13.74 0.79
N PHE A 108 10.43 -14.20 -0.18
CA PHE A 108 10.51 -13.73 -1.57
C PHE A 108 10.20 -12.23 -1.71
N LEU A 109 9.18 -11.74 -1.00
CA LEU A 109 8.81 -10.33 -1.00
C LEU A 109 9.87 -9.47 -0.30
N ASP A 110 10.48 -9.96 0.78
CA ASP A 110 11.60 -9.31 1.45
C ASP A 110 12.80 -9.21 0.50
N LEU A 111 13.10 -10.28 -0.25
CA LEU A 111 14.13 -10.29 -1.29
C LEU A 111 13.88 -9.27 -2.39
N CYS A 112 12.67 -9.26 -2.95
CA CYS A 112 12.30 -8.28 -3.96
C CYS A 112 12.41 -6.85 -3.44
N SER A 113 11.98 -6.60 -2.20
CA SER A 113 11.97 -5.27 -1.60
C SER A 113 13.37 -4.76 -1.27
N PHE A 114 14.26 -5.64 -0.83
CA PHE A 114 15.66 -5.30 -0.57
C PHE A 114 16.43 -4.99 -1.85
N LEU A 115 16.25 -5.83 -2.89
CA LEU A 115 16.94 -5.67 -4.18
C LEU A 115 16.52 -4.41 -4.94
N ASP A 116 15.40 -3.81 -4.58
CA ASP A 116 14.91 -2.59 -5.21
C ASP A 116 15.54 -1.34 -4.57
N PRO A 117 16.39 -0.59 -5.30
CA PRO A 117 17.12 0.55 -4.76
C PRO A 117 16.21 1.67 -4.24
N ARG A 118 14.94 1.71 -4.66
CA ARG A 118 13.96 2.72 -4.20
C ARG A 118 13.69 2.62 -2.71
N PHE A 119 13.80 1.42 -2.15
CA PHE A 119 13.41 1.14 -0.76
C PHE A 119 14.60 1.08 0.19
N LYS A 120 15.83 0.94 -0.32
CA LYS A 120 17.08 0.98 0.46
C LYS A 120 17.08 0.03 1.67
N GLY A 121 16.54 -1.17 1.51
CA GLY A 121 16.48 -2.17 2.59
C GLY A 121 15.53 -1.84 3.77
N GLN A 122 14.88 -0.67 3.81
CA GLN A 122 14.10 -0.17 4.97
C GLN A 122 12.86 -0.99 5.32
N TYR A 123 12.44 -1.90 4.44
CA TYR A 123 11.21 -2.66 4.54
C TYR A 123 11.44 -4.17 4.58
N ALA A 124 12.70 -4.62 4.51
CA ALA A 124 13.04 -6.02 4.71
C ALA A 124 13.00 -6.35 6.21
N SER A 125 12.47 -7.51 6.56
CA SER A 125 12.46 -8.00 7.95
C SER A 125 13.81 -8.60 8.37
N ILE A 126 14.67 -8.86 7.38
CA ILE A 126 15.98 -9.49 7.53
C ILE A 126 17.04 -8.40 7.62
N GLU A 127 17.95 -8.49 8.59
CA GLU A 127 19.11 -7.62 8.69
C GLU A 127 19.97 -7.73 7.42
N GLU A 128 20.49 -6.60 6.90
CA GLU A 128 21.23 -6.55 5.63
C GLU A 128 22.35 -7.61 5.54
N SER A 129 22.99 -7.90 6.67
CA SER A 129 24.05 -8.89 6.83
C SER A 129 23.60 -10.33 6.51
N GLY A 130 22.44 -10.74 7.02
CA GLY A 130 21.89 -12.10 6.79
C GLY A 130 21.39 -12.26 5.35
N PHE A 131 20.91 -11.16 4.78
CA PHE A 131 20.42 -11.12 3.41
C PHE A 131 21.55 -11.22 2.37
N SER A 132 22.64 -10.49 2.57
CA SER A 132 23.82 -10.56 1.70
C SER A 132 24.42 -11.97 1.67
N ALA A 133 24.40 -12.68 2.79
CA ALA A 133 24.90 -14.06 2.88
C ALA A 133 24.01 -15.04 2.10
N TYR A 134 22.68 -14.91 2.23
CA TYR A 134 21.71 -15.71 1.47
C TYR A 134 21.86 -15.51 -0.05
N LEU A 135 21.94 -14.26 -0.50
CA LEU A 135 22.15 -13.94 -1.91
C LEU A 135 23.47 -14.48 -2.45
N HIS A 136 24.55 -14.38 -1.67
CA HIS A 136 25.85 -14.88 -2.10
C HIS A 136 25.84 -16.40 -2.30
N GLU A 137 25.12 -17.13 -1.44
CA GLU A 137 24.94 -18.57 -1.57
C GLU A 137 24.07 -18.93 -2.79
N GLU A 138 22.96 -18.21 -3.01
CA GLU A 138 22.08 -18.40 -4.18
C GLU A 138 22.79 -18.10 -5.51
N LEU A 139 23.61 -17.04 -5.56
CA LEU A 139 24.42 -16.67 -6.73
C LEU A 139 25.53 -17.69 -7.01
N LYS A 140 26.06 -18.33 -5.96
CA LYS A 140 27.04 -19.40 -6.09
C LYS A 140 26.40 -20.69 -6.61
N GLN A 141 25.19 -21.00 -6.16
CA GLN A 141 24.42 -22.18 -6.63
C GLN A 141 23.92 -22.03 -8.07
N SER A 142 23.58 -20.81 -8.51
CA SER A 142 23.18 -20.52 -9.89
C SER A 142 24.35 -20.41 -10.89
N GLY A 143 25.60 -20.55 -10.43
CA GLY A 143 26.79 -20.53 -11.29
C GLY A 143 27.22 -19.14 -11.79
N ALA A 144 26.53 -18.07 -11.38
CA ALA A 144 26.79 -16.70 -11.80
C ALA A 144 28.16 -16.15 -11.32
N LEU A 145 28.76 -16.78 -10.30
CA LEU A 145 30.07 -16.40 -9.76
C LEU A 145 31.24 -17.20 -10.35
N ASN A 146 30.98 -18.16 -11.27
CA ASN A 146 32.02 -19.00 -11.86
C ASN A 146 32.51 -18.50 -13.24
N ASP A 147 31.99 -17.38 -13.75
CA ASP A 147 32.41 -16.84 -15.05
C ASP A 147 33.48 -15.74 -14.90
N ASP A 148 34.70 -16.18 -14.60
CA ASP A 148 35.91 -15.41 -14.88
C ASP A 148 36.45 -15.85 -16.24
N SER A 149 35.83 -15.40 -17.34
CA SER A 149 36.51 -15.07 -18.60
C SER A 149 35.57 -14.55 -19.69
N SER A 150 35.97 -13.40 -20.24
CA SER A 150 35.56 -12.79 -21.52
C SER A 150 34.38 -11.80 -21.51
N ARG A 151 34.71 -10.59 -21.04
CA ARG A 151 34.08 -9.35 -21.50
C ARG A 151 34.29 -9.17 -23.02
N PRO A 152 33.24 -8.93 -23.82
CA PRO A 152 33.38 -8.10 -25.01
C PRO A 152 32.96 -6.67 -24.66
N THR A 153 33.91 -5.75 -24.83
CA THR A 153 33.65 -4.32 -24.86
C THR A 153 32.83 -4.00 -26.11
N SER A 154 31.64 -3.44 -25.93
CA SER A 154 31.02 -2.58 -26.95
C SER A 154 30.30 -1.43 -26.28
N THR A 155 30.98 -0.29 -26.25
CA THR A 155 30.44 1.05 -26.03
C THR A 155 29.34 1.34 -27.06
N GLN A 156 28.12 1.60 -26.61
CA GLN A 156 27.23 2.57 -27.26
C GLN A 156 26.48 3.35 -26.19
N SER A 157 26.73 4.66 -26.21
CA SER A 157 26.12 5.69 -25.39
C SER A 157 24.72 5.98 -25.93
N GLU A 158 23.68 5.86 -25.10
CA GLU A 158 22.43 6.60 -25.30
C GLU A 158 21.92 7.10 -23.93
N GLU A 159 21.85 8.42 -23.78
CA GLU A 159 21.17 9.11 -22.67
C GLU A 159 19.66 8.80 -22.68
N PRO A 160 19.01 8.60 -21.53
CA PRO A 160 17.57 8.71 -21.44
C PRO A 160 17.10 9.97 -20.65
N PRO A 161 15.84 10.39 -20.85
CA PRO A 161 15.44 11.80 -20.91
C PRO A 161 14.98 12.42 -19.59
N LEU A 162 14.82 13.75 -19.61
CA LEU A 162 14.38 14.59 -18.51
C LEU A 162 12.94 14.30 -17.98
N LYS A 163 12.89 14.18 -16.64
CA LYS A 163 11.96 14.80 -15.67
C LYS A 163 10.53 14.26 -15.44
N LYS A 164 10.25 14.18 -14.12
CA LYS A 164 8.99 14.38 -13.36
C LYS A 164 8.06 13.17 -13.17
N GLY A 165 8.19 12.52 -12.02
CA GLY A 165 7.12 11.74 -11.38
C GLY A 165 7.03 12.11 -9.89
N LYS A 166 5.82 12.38 -9.39
CA LYS A 166 5.49 12.79 -8.00
C LYS A 166 5.67 11.67 -6.95
N PHE A 167 6.53 10.68 -7.21
CA PHE A 167 6.76 9.56 -6.28
C PHE A 167 7.47 10.02 -4.98
N SER A 168 8.23 11.11 -5.09
CA SER A 168 8.94 11.74 -3.98
C SER A 168 8.05 12.53 -3.00
N GLN A 169 6.74 12.68 -3.27
CA GLN A 169 5.82 13.29 -2.30
C GLN A 169 5.35 12.32 -1.21
N VAL A 170 5.48 11.01 -1.42
CA VAL A 170 5.07 9.98 -0.44
C VAL A 170 6.19 9.67 0.56
N PHE A 171 7.45 9.81 0.15
CA PHE A 171 8.62 9.63 1.00
C PHE A 171 9.22 11.00 1.28
N GLY A 172 8.91 11.58 2.45
CA GLY A 172 9.32 12.93 2.83
C GLY A 172 10.80 13.21 2.55
N GLN A 173 11.08 14.39 1.98
CA GLN A 173 12.42 14.91 1.83
C GLN A 173 13.02 15.14 3.23
N THR A 174 13.91 14.26 3.66
CA THR A 174 14.78 14.55 4.80
C THR A 174 15.87 15.50 4.31
N ASN A 175 15.73 16.78 4.63
CA ASN A 175 16.78 17.78 4.47
C ASN A 175 18.01 17.33 5.25
N ILE A 176 19.05 16.86 4.55
CA ILE A 176 20.39 16.83 5.12
C ILE A 176 20.97 18.22 4.85
N GLY A 177 20.74 19.11 5.81
CA GLY A 177 21.45 20.37 5.90
C GLY A 177 22.92 20.08 6.21
N THR A 178 23.76 20.33 5.21
CA THR A 178 25.17 20.62 5.35
C THR A 178 25.37 21.69 6.42
N GLN A 179 26.17 21.41 7.45
CA GLN A 179 27.15 22.38 7.97
C GLN A 179 28.36 21.64 8.53
N LEU A 180 29.50 22.17 8.07
CA LEU A 180 30.91 22.01 8.43
C LEU A 180 31.25 21.42 9.81
#